data_AF-A0A954HJU4-F1
#
_entry.id   AF-A0A954HJU4-F1
#
_cell.length_a   1.000
_cell.length_b   1.000
_cell.length_c   1.000
_cell.angle_alpha   90.00
_cell.angle_beta   90.00
_cell.angle_gamma   90.00
#
_symmetry.space_group_name_H-M   'P 1'
#
loop_
_entity.id
_entity.type
_entity.pdbx_description
1 polymer ?
#
loop_
_entity_poly.entity_id
_entity_poly.type
_entity_poly.pdbx_seq_one_letter_code
_entity_poly.pdbx_strand_id
1 'polypeptide(L)' 'MKHHLGILLQLLVLGMLPALIVFQLAFGMKIIVMPIALIIGMILFGIGVRLRQ' A
#
# COMPACT_ATOMS: atom_id res chain seq x y z
N MET A 1 8.26 -12.34 16.00
CA MET A 1 6.89 -11.88 15.66
C MET A 1 6.87 -10.60 14.82
N LYS A 2 7.62 -9.55 15.19
CA LYS A 2 7.73 -8.28 14.42
C LYS A 2 8.15 -8.49 12.96
N HIS A 3 9.07 -9.44 12.71
CA HIS A 3 9.50 -9.81 11.36
C HIS A 3 8.36 -10.31 10.45
N HIS A 4 7.54 -11.25 10.95
CA HIS A 4 6.39 -11.77 10.20
C HIS A 4 5.32 -10.70 9.98
N LEU A 5 5.14 -9.79 10.95
CA LEU A 5 4.25 -8.63 10.80
C LEU A 5 4.75 -7.68 9.70
N GLY A 6 6.05 -7.42 9.63
CA GLY A 6 6.65 -6.61 8.56
C GLY A 6 6.44 -7.23 7.18
N ILE A 7 6.64 -8.55 7.05
CA ILE A 7 6.40 -9.30 5.80
C ILE A 7 4.91 -9.26 5.40
N LEU A 8 4.00 -9.50 6.35
CA LEU A 8 2.56 -9.44 6.08
C LEU A 8 2.12 -8.04 5.63
N LEU A 9 2.63 -6.99 6.28
CA LEU A 9 2.33 -5.61 5.91
C LEU A 9 2.83 -5.28 4.50
N GLN A 10 4.03 -5.73 4.14
CA GLN A 10 4.57 -5.55 2.79
C GLN A 10 3.77 -6.29 1.73
N LEU A 11 3.39 -7.55 1.98
CA LEU A 11 2.54 -8.34 1.09
C LEU A 11 1.17 -7.69 0.88
N LEU A 12 0.57 -7.19 1.97
CA LEU A 12 -0.72 -6.52 1.93
C LEU A 12 -0.64 -5.24 1.10
N VAL A 13 0.40 -4.43 1.27
CA VAL A 13 0.60 -3.24 0.44
C VAL A 13 0.84 -3.61 -1.03
N LEU A 14 1.71 -4.58 -1.32
CA LEU A 14 1.99 -5.03 -2.69
C LEU A 14 0.74 -5.56 -3.41
N GLY A 15 -0.15 -6.26 -2.71
CA GLY A 15 -1.40 -6.78 -3.27
C GLY A 15 -2.51 -5.74 -3.36
N MET A 16 -2.72 -4.95 -2.30
CA MET A 16 -3.86 -4.03 -2.22
C MET A 16 -3.66 -2.74 -3.00
N LEU A 17 -2.44 -2.21 -3.09
CA LEU A 17 -2.19 -0.94 -3.78
C LEU A 17 -2.56 -1.00 -5.29
N PRO A 18 -2.15 -2.02 -6.07
CA PRO A 18 -2.60 -2.14 -7.46
C PRO A 18 -4.11 -2.40 -7.58
N ALA A 19 -4.69 -3.23 -6.71
CA ALA A 19 -6.14 -3.46 -6.70
C ALA A 19 -6.92 -2.16 -6.44
N LEU A 20 -6.43 -1.34 -5.51
CA LEU A 20 -7.00 -0.05 -5.17
C LEU A 20 -6.87 0.91 -6.36
N ILE A 21 -5.73 0.97 -7.04
CA ILE A 21 -5.55 1.78 -8.27
C ILE A 21 -6.54 1.37 -9.37
N VAL A 22 -6.68 0.06 -9.64
CA VAL A 22 -7.64 -0.45 -10.63
C VAL A 22 -9.06 -0.04 -10.25
N PHE A 23 -9.42 -0.14 -8.97
CA PHE A 23 -10.71 0.34 -8.47
C PHE A 23 -10.87 1.85 -8.71
N GLN A 24 -9.85 2.68 -8.43
CA GLN A 24 -9.97 4.13 -8.68
C GLN A 24 -10.25 4.44 -10.16
N LEU A 25 -9.59 3.72 -11.07
CA LEU A 25 -9.76 3.87 -12.51
C LEU A 25 -11.14 3.39 -12.97
N ALA A 26 -11.63 2.26 -12.45
CA ALA A 26 -12.93 1.69 -12.82
C ALA A 26 -14.11 2.57 -12.38
N PHE A 27 -13.98 3.26 -11.24
CA PHE A 27 -15.04 4.11 -10.69
C PHE A 27 -14.89 5.60 -11.03
N GLY A 28 -13.92 5.98 -11.86
CA GLY A 28 -13.72 7.37 -12.29
C GLY A 28 -13.41 8.32 -11.14
N MET A 29 -12.71 7.85 -10.10
CA MET A 29 -12.38 8.68 -8.95
C MET A 29 -11.48 9.87 -9.34
N LYS A 30 -11.50 10.93 -8.53
CA LYS A 30 -10.66 12.12 -8.77
C LYS A 30 -9.19 11.71 -8.85
N ILE A 31 -8.49 12.20 -9.89
CA ILE A 31 -7.06 11.90 -10.14
C ILE A 31 -6.19 12.16 -8.91
N ILE A 32 -6.54 13.13 -8.07
CA ILE A 32 -5.80 13.46 -6.84
C ILE A 32 -5.81 12.35 -5.77
N VAL A 33 -6.77 11.43 -5.81
CA VAL A 33 -6.87 10.30 -4.87
C VAL A 33 -5.79 9.24 -5.14
N MET A 34 -5.32 9.16 -6.39
CA MET A 34 -4.31 8.21 -6.82
C MET A 34 -2.91 8.49 -6.20
N PRO A 35 -2.35 9.71 -6.28
CA PRO A 35 -1.07 10.02 -5.64
C PRO A 35 -1.16 9.96 -4.12
N ILE A 36 -2.30 10.31 -3.52
CA ILE A 36 -2.50 10.20 -2.06
C ILE A 36 -2.42 8.72 -1.63
N ALA A 37 -3.12 7.82 -2.34
CA ALA A 37 -3.07 6.39 -2.04
C ALA A 37 -1.67 5.80 -2.23
N LEU A 38 -0.93 6.26 -3.25
CA LEU A 38 0.45 5.88 -3.50
C LEU A 38 1.39 6.31 -2.37
N ILE A 39 1.26 7.55 -1.90
CA ILE A 39 2.04 8.06 -0.75
C ILE A 39 1.75 7.25 0.51
N ILE A 40 0.47 6.99 0.80
CA ILE A 40 0.07 6.17 1.95
C ILE A 40 0.67 4.76 1.85
N GLY A 41 0.58 4.14 0.67
CA GLY A 41 1.17 2.83 0.42
C GLY A 41 2.69 2.82 0.61
N MET A 42 3.39 3.86 0.16
CA MET A 42 4.83 4.00 0.35
C MET A 42 5.20 4.12 1.84
N ILE A 43 4.45 4.88 2.62
CA ILE A 43 4.64 5.00 4.07
C ILE A 43 4.42 3.65 4.76
N LEU A 44 3.30 2.97 4.47
CA LEU A 44 2.99 1.66 5.03
C LEU A 44 4.04 0.61 4.66
N PHE A 45 4.53 0.64 3.43
CA PHE A 45 5.61 -0.23 2.98
C PHE A 45 6.90 0.04 3.76
N GLY A 46 7.26 1.31 3.97
CA GLY A 46 8.42 1.70 4.78
C GLY A 46 8.32 1.28 6.25
N ILE A 47 7.12 1.36 6.83
CA ILE A 47 6.85 0.81 8.17
C ILE A 47 7.06 -0.71 8.17
N GLY A 48 6.58 -1.40 7.13
CA GLY A 48 6.80 -2.84 6.95
C GLY A 48 8.28 -3.22 6.86
N VAL A 49 9.09 -2.42 6.13
CA VAL A 49 10.55 -2.60 6.08
C VAL A 49 11.17 -2.48 7.47
N ARG A 50 10.82 -1.44 8.22
CA ARG A 50 11.36 -1.22 9.57
C ARG A 50 10.92 -2.27 10.58
N LEU A 51 9.73 -2.84 10.43
CA LEU A 51 9.25 -3.94 11.28
C LEU A 51 9.89 -5.28 10.95
N ARG A 52 10.33 -5.44 9.69
CA ARG A 52 11.02 -6.63 9.21
C ARG A 52 12.48 -6.66 9.68
N GLN A 53 13.15 -5.52 9.62
CA GLN A 53 14.53 -5.38 10.14
C GLN A 53 14.55 -5.51 11.67
#